data_AF-A0A4R6BUI9-F1
#
_entry.id   AF-A0A4R6BUI9-F1
#
_cell.length_a   1.000
_cell.length_b   1.000
_cell.length_c   1.000
_cell.angle_alpha   90.00
_cell.angle_beta   90.00
_cell.angle_gamma   90.00
#
_symmetry.space_group_name_H-M   'P 1'
#
loop_
_entity.id
_entity.type
_entity.pdbx_description
1 polymer ?
#
loop_
_entity_poly.entity_id
_entity_poly.type
_entity_poly.pdbx_seq_one_letter_code
_entity_poly.pdbx_strand_id
1 'polypeptide(L)'
;MFNREERLQLIETYGREDALARYKAEAALITSEELQRYQAEMNTADKTRLTDAICFVDYCYTNHQENFDDIVDWLHTLRAIQRQIEG
;
A
#
# COMPACT_ATOMS: atom_id res chain seq x y z
N MET A 1 10.46 -10.53 -4.36
CA MET A 1 10.12 -9.54 -3.33
C MET A 1 9.97 -8.19 -4.03
N PHE A 2 8.86 -7.48 -3.84
CA PHE A 2 8.61 -6.19 -4.50
C PHE A 2 9.42 -5.08 -3.82
N ASN A 3 10.13 -4.27 -4.61
CA ASN A 3 10.74 -3.05 -4.10
C ASN A 3 9.67 -1.96 -3.89
N ARG A 4 10.01 -0.86 -3.20
CA ARG A 4 9.02 0.18 -2.85
C ARG A 4 8.38 0.80 -4.09
N GLU A 5 9.18 1.18 -5.09
CA GLU A 5 8.67 1.78 -6.32
C GLU A 5 7.66 0.86 -7.03
N GLU A 6 7.99 -0.43 -7.14
CA GLU A 6 7.10 -1.44 -7.72
C GLU A 6 5.78 -1.56 -6.95
N ARG A 7 5.83 -1.55 -5.61
CA ARG A 7 4.61 -1.61 -4.79
C ARG A 7 3.74 -0.40 -5.04
N LEU A 8 4.31 0.81 -4.92
CA LEU A 8 3.56 2.05 -5.09
C LEU A 8 2.94 2.12 -6.49
N GLN A 9 3.70 1.80 -7.53
CA GLN A 9 3.19 1.79 -8.90
C GLN A 9 2.03 0.79 -9.08
N LEU A 10 2.18 -0.45 -8.56
CA LEU A 10 1.12 -1.45 -8.65
C LEU A 10 -0.15 -1.01 -7.92
N ILE A 11 -0.02 -0.49 -6.70
CA ILE A 11 -1.16 -0.03 -5.90
C ILE A 11 -1.83 1.17 -6.59
N GLU A 12 -1.05 2.14 -7.05
CA GLU A 12 -1.57 3.34 -7.71
C GLU A 12 -2.23 3.03 -9.05
N THR A 13 -1.79 2.01 -9.78
CA THR A 13 -2.32 1.72 -11.11
C THR A 13 -3.49 0.73 -11.06
N TYR A 14 -3.41 -0.28 -10.19
CA TYR A 14 -4.34 -1.42 -10.20
C TYR A 14 -5.04 -1.66 -8.86
N GLY A 15 -4.57 -1.07 -7.76
CA GLY A 15 -4.98 -1.44 -6.39
C GLY A 15 -5.65 -0.32 -5.58
N ARG A 16 -6.05 0.80 -6.19
CA ARG A 16 -6.55 1.99 -5.45
C ARG A 16 -7.75 1.69 -4.55
N GLU A 17 -8.76 1.01 -5.07
CA GLU A 17 -9.99 0.71 -4.34
C GLU A 17 -9.72 -0.30 -3.22
N ASP A 18 -8.95 -1.34 -3.51
CA ASP A 18 -8.53 -2.33 -2.51
C ASP A 18 -7.69 -1.72 -1.40
N ALA A 19 -6.76 -0.80 -1.72
CA ALA A 19 -5.97 -0.10 -0.73
C ALA A 19 -6.86 0.70 0.24
N LEU A 20 -7.86 1.41 -0.29
CA LEU A 20 -8.84 2.13 0.53
C LEU A 20 -9.66 1.17 1.42
N ALA A 21 -10.07 0.02 0.88
CA ALA A 21 -10.81 -0.99 1.63
C ALA A 21 -9.96 -1.58 2.78
N ARG A 22 -8.70 -1.94 2.49
CA ARG A 22 -7.73 -2.42 3.47
C ARG A 22 -7.50 -1.39 4.57
N TYR A 23 -7.23 -0.13 4.20
CA TYR A 23 -7.05 0.93 5.18
C TYR A 23 -8.28 1.11 6.07
N LYS A 24 -9.49 1.09 5.50
CA LYS A 24 -10.72 1.17 6.30
C LYS A 24 -10.90 0.00 7.27
N ALA A 25 -10.49 -1.21 6.87
CA ALA A 25 -10.65 -2.42 7.69
C ALA A 25 -9.55 -2.56 8.76
N GLU A 26 -8.33 -2.13 8.45
CA GLU A 26 -7.12 -2.51 9.17
C GLU A 26 -6.31 -1.30 9.68
N ALA A 27 -6.83 -0.07 9.57
CA ALA A 27 -6.14 1.14 10.04
C ALA A 27 -5.67 1.06 11.50
N ALA A 28 -6.28 0.22 12.34
CA ALA A 28 -5.88 0.01 13.73
C ALA A 28 -4.50 -0.67 13.89
N LEU A 29 -3.94 -1.27 12.84
CA LEU A 29 -2.60 -1.87 12.86
C LEU A 29 -1.46 -0.84 12.93
N ILE A 30 -1.77 0.45 12.72
CA ILE A 30 -0.80 1.53 12.82
C ILE A 30 -1.42 2.70 13.58
N THR A 31 -0.63 3.40 14.37
CA THR A 31 -1.08 4.67 14.94
C THR A 31 -1.08 5.79 13.91
N SER A 32 -1.92 6.80 14.12
CA SER A 32 -1.92 8.00 13.25
C SER A 32 -0.57 8.71 13.23
N GLU A 33 0.21 8.65 14.32
CA GLU A 33 1.54 9.26 14.42
C GLU A 33 2.58 8.51 13.58
N GLU A 34 2.56 7.17 13.61
CA GLU A 34 3.43 6.34 12.77
C GLU A 34 3.11 6.54 11.30
N LEU A 35 1.82 6.61 10.94
CA LEU A 35 1.40 6.88 9.56
C LEU A 35 1.89 8.25 9.09
N GLN A 36 1.73 9.30 9.90
CA GLN A 36 2.19 10.65 9.59
C GLN A 36 3.71 10.73 9.44
N ARG A 37 4.46 10.03 10.30
CA ARG A 37 5.92 9.95 10.19
C ARG A 37 6.33 9.26 8.89
N TYR A 38 5.70 8.13 8.57
CA TYR A 38 6.01 7.38 7.36
C TYR A 38 5.66 8.16 6.09
N GLN A 39 4.55 8.90 6.08
CA GLN A 39 4.20 9.83 5.00
C GLN A 39 5.26 10.92 4.80
N ALA A 40 5.80 11.47 5.89
CA ALA A 40 6.86 12.46 5.81
C ALA A 40 8.16 11.87 5.22
N GLU A 41 8.50 10.62 5.54
CA GLU A 41 9.62 9.88 4.93
C GLU A 41 9.41 9.62 3.43
N MET A 42 8.16 9.37 3.02
CA MET A 42 7.78 9.21 1.62
C MET A 42 7.72 10.53 0.83
N ASN A 43 7.96 11.67 1.49
CA ASN A 43 7.89 13.02 0.91
C ASN A 43 6.56 13.28 0.17
N THR A 44 5.46 12.72 0.67
CA THR A 44 4.17 12.82 0.01
C THR A 44 3.47 14.11 0.46
N ALA A 45 3.41 15.10 -0.43
CA ALA A 45 2.81 16.41 -0.13
C ALA A 45 1.27 16.37 -0.05
N ASP A 46 0.65 15.41 -0.77
CA ASP A 46 -0.80 15.31 -0.89
C ASP A 46 -1.41 14.45 0.21
N LYS A 47 -2.12 15.09 1.14
CA LYS A 47 -2.83 14.41 2.24
C LYS A 47 -4.24 14.02 1.82
N THR A 48 -4.33 13.05 0.91
CA THR A 48 -5.61 12.46 0.50
C THR A 48 -5.88 11.15 1.23
N ARG A 49 -7.14 10.74 1.32
CA ARG A 49 -7.50 9.41 1.84
C ARG A 49 -6.84 8.27 1.07
N LEU A 50 -6.61 8.46 -0.24
CA LEU A 50 -5.91 7.49 -1.06
C LEU A 50 -4.42 7.46 -0.70
N THR A 51 -3.80 8.62 -0.49
CA THR A 51 -2.41 8.69 -0.02
C THR A 51 -2.24 7.98 1.33
N ASP A 52 -3.15 8.23 2.28
CA ASP A 52 -3.14 7.55 3.58
C ASP A 52 -3.20 6.03 3.41
N ALA A 53 -4.11 5.56 2.54
CA ALA A 53 -4.27 4.13 2.28
C ALA A 53 -3.05 3.50 1.61
N ILE A 54 -2.46 4.16 0.62
CA ILE A 54 -1.23 3.68 -0.04
C ILE A 54 -0.07 3.62 0.95
N CYS A 55 0.09 4.68 1.76
CA CYS A 55 1.13 4.74 2.77
C CYS A 55 0.94 3.68 3.86
N PHE A 56 -0.31 3.44 4.28
CA PHE A 56 -0.66 2.37 5.22
C PHE A 56 -0.21 1.00 4.69
N VAL A 57 -0.58 0.67 3.46
CA VAL A 57 -0.20 -0.61 2.84
C VAL A 57 1.31 -0.73 2.70
N ASP A 58 2.00 0.32 2.24
CA ASP A 58 3.46 0.28 2.08
C ASP A 58 4.18 0.17 3.43
N TYR A 59 3.65 0.81 4.48
CA TYR A 59 4.13 0.68 5.85
C TYR A 59 3.97 -0.75 6.36
N CYS A 60 2.76 -1.33 6.21
CA CYS A 60 2.48 -2.69 6.65
C CYS A 60 3.39 -3.71 5.96
N TYR A 61 3.61 -3.54 4.65
CA TYR A 61 4.56 -4.36 3.90
C TYR A 61 6.00 -4.17 4.41
N THR A 62 6.45 -2.93 4.55
CA THR A 62 7.86 -2.62 4.89
C THR A 62 8.22 -3.09 6.29
N ASN A 63 7.29 -2.95 7.24
CA ASN A 63 7.50 -3.28 8.65
C ASN A 63 7.02 -4.70 9.01
N HIS A 64 6.57 -5.50 8.03
CA HIS A 64 6.08 -6.86 8.23
C HIS A 64 5.01 -6.93 9.33
N GLN A 65 4.00 -6.06 9.23
CA GLN A 65 2.86 -6.05 10.15
C GLN A 65 2.03 -7.35 10.03
N GLU A 66 1.07 -7.54 10.92
CA GLU A 66 0.29 -8.79 11.00
C GLU A 66 -0.39 -9.19 9.67
N ASN A 67 -0.73 -8.22 8.81
CA ASN A 67 -1.33 -8.43 7.49
C ASN A 67 -0.29 -8.55 6.34
N PHE A 68 0.98 -8.77 6.64
CA PHE A 68 2.06 -8.80 5.65
C PHE A 68 1.83 -9.82 4.53
N ASP A 69 1.56 -11.09 4.88
CA ASP A 69 1.38 -12.16 3.90
C ASP A 69 0.19 -11.87 2.96
N ASP A 70 -0.91 -11.34 3.51
CA ASP A 70 -2.08 -10.93 2.73
C ASP A 70 -1.79 -9.77 1.77
N ILE A 71 -0.88 -8.85 2.14
CA ILE A 71 -0.42 -7.78 1.25
C ILE A 71 0.49 -8.35 0.16
N VAL A 72 1.38 -9.28 0.49
CA VAL A 72 2.27 -9.95 -0.48
C VAL A 72 1.45 -10.65 -1.57
N ASP A 73 0.47 -11.45 -1.18
CA ASP A 73 -0.40 -12.19 -2.11
C ASP A 73 -1.22 -11.23 -3.00
N TRP A 74 -1.70 -10.14 -2.42
CA TRP A 74 -2.40 -9.11 -3.18
C TRP A 74 -1.49 -8.37 -4.16
N LEU A 75 -0.26 -8.00 -3.78
CA LEU A 75 0.71 -7.42 -4.71
C LEU A 75 1.04 -8.37 -5.87
N HIS A 76 1.12 -9.68 -5.62
CA HIS A 76 1.24 -10.68 -6.68
C HIS A 76 0.02 -10.71 -7.60
N THR A 77 -1.18 -10.55 -7.06
CA THR A 77 -2.41 -10.43 -7.84
C THR A 77 -2.39 -9.18 -8.72
N LEU A 78 -2.00 -8.02 -8.18
CA LEU A 78 -1.86 -6.78 -8.96
C LEU A 78 -0.84 -6.93 -10.08
N ARG A 79 0.29 -7.61 -9.81
CA ARG A 79 1.30 -7.89 -10.84
C ARG A 79 0.78 -8.81 -11.94
N ALA A 80 -0.07 -9.79 -11.60
CA ALA A 80 -0.69 -10.66 -12.59
C ALA A 80 -1.65 -9.88 -13.49
N ILE A 81 -2.44 -8.96 -12.93
CA ILE A 81 -3.33 -8.06 -13.68
C ILE A 81 -2.51 -7.18 -14.64
N GLN A 82 -1.42 -6.55 -14.16
CA GLN A 82 -0.52 -5.76 -15.01
C GLN A 82 -0.06 -6.56 -16.23
N ARG A 83 0.42 -7.79 -16.02
CA ARG A 83 0.92 -8.65 -17.11
C ARG A 83 -0.16 -9.05 -18.11
N GLN A 84 -1.43 -9.14 -17.70
CA GLN A 84 -2.54 -9.44 -18.60
C GLN A 84 -2.96 -8.25 -19.46
N ILE A 85 -2.78 -7.03 -18.95
CA ILE A 85 -3.15 -5.79 -19.66
C ILE A 85 -2.03 -5.34 -20.60
N GLU A 86 -0.78 -5.46 -20.16
CA GLU A 86 0.40 -4.98 -20.89
C GLU A 86 1.08 -6.05 -21.78
N GLY A 87 0.70 -7.32 -21.63
CA GLY A 87 1.24 -8.45 -22.40
C GLY A 87 0.37 -8.83 -23.59
#